data_AF-A0A843S1Z6-F1
#
_entry.id   AF-A0A843S1Z6-F1
#
_cell.length_a   1.000
_cell.length_b   1.000
_cell.length_c   1.000
_cell.angle_alpha   90.00
_cell.angle_beta   90.00
_cell.angle_gamma   90.00
#
_symmetry.space_group_name_H-M   'P 1'
#
loop_
_entity.id
_entity.type
_entity.pdbx_description
1 polymer ?
#
loop_
_entity_poly.entity_id
_entity_poly.type
_entity_poly.pdbx_seq_one_letter_code
_entity_poly.pdbx_strand_id
1 'polypeptide(L)'
;MSRDDIRDIFAGVPERLTPEFAMRGLNEDIPLTTEPLRLLRDGAVLGEIEGGLCLRWLPKPGIEFAGLFSGRWSPSLDDQPLELAAPNLRLTGPALLSHVQPNPERPVVRGLLGKGVSRPLSSADRVQFYLVRFPDFIGDAVLRSTETSWWCESGRLTMKAGPLACTLDAISEVRELTKLAERQPGFVISHIGELRAETSSMSQETADNLLRALHWFFGFMRGARTGPILPSVGRSFSESWFEIGSWRLDEPNTVSSWLPTRSRLQLDDLFAGFLDLWADAVWNDAIRTGMSWYMAANAAHVANEVRIPLVQIALELLAWVRLVERGNAFSEAQFDGLSANGRIRTLLEGLDIPTAVPARMTELSTYASGEQLDGPGCLTRLRKRLVHPTAKNRRGLNDVDGIMYWQAGQLGLQFFELTLLALYGYRGKYACRAFRGWKGNDEIPVPWAMGAG
;
A
#
# COMPACT_ATOMS: atom_id res chain seq x y z
N MET A 1 15.25 9.47 41.34
CA MET A 1 15.61 8.31 40.51
C MET A 1 16.70 8.73 39.56
N SER A 2 17.78 7.95 39.53
CA SER A 2 18.87 8.09 38.57
C SER A 2 18.38 7.75 37.15
N ARG A 3 19.16 8.11 36.12
CA ARG A 3 18.89 7.74 34.73
C ARG A 3 18.91 6.21 34.54
N ASP A 4 19.75 5.52 35.30
CA ASP A 4 19.84 4.06 35.28
C ASP A 4 18.61 3.42 35.95
N ASP A 5 18.10 4.00 37.05
CA ASP A 5 16.86 3.53 37.70
C ASP A 5 15.64 3.60 36.76
N ILE A 6 15.56 4.63 35.91
CA ILE A 6 14.48 4.78 34.92
C ILE A 6 14.66 3.79 33.77
N ARG A 7 15.90 3.53 33.34
CA ARG A 7 16.20 2.56 32.28
C ARG A 7 15.82 1.14 32.70
N ASP A 8 16.05 0.79 33.96
CA ASP A 8 15.68 -0.51 34.52
C ASP A 8 14.16 -0.73 34.57
N ILE A 9 13.36 0.34 34.76
CA ILE A 9 11.89 0.26 34.67
C ILE A 9 11.42 -0.17 33.27
N PHE A 10 12.16 0.21 32.23
CA PHE A 10 11.84 -0.11 30.83
C PHE A 10 12.67 -1.28 30.29
N ALA A 11 13.34 -2.05 31.16
CA ALA A 11 14.11 -3.21 30.76
C ALA A 11 13.23 -4.20 29.97
N GLY A 12 13.68 -4.58 28.77
CA GLY A 12 12.97 -5.50 27.88
C GLY A 12 11.97 -4.84 26.92
N VAL A 13 11.65 -3.56 27.08
CA VAL A 13 10.89 -2.82 26.06
C VAL A 13 11.86 -2.42 24.93
N PRO A 14 11.58 -2.80 23.67
CA PRO A 14 12.50 -2.50 22.59
C PRO A 14 12.44 -1.01 22.22
N GLU A 15 13.58 -0.44 21.83
CA GLU A 15 13.67 0.94 21.36
C GLU A 15 12.93 1.11 20.03
N ARG A 16 12.23 2.23 19.87
CA ARG A 16 11.59 2.62 18.62
C ARG A 16 12.63 2.89 17.52
N LEU A 17 12.30 2.55 16.28
CA LEU A 17 13.04 2.99 15.11
C LEU A 17 13.11 4.52 15.07
N THR A 18 14.29 5.05 14.71
CA THR A 18 14.52 6.50 14.64
C THR A 18 14.31 6.98 13.21
N PRO A 19 13.29 7.81 12.93
CA PRO A 19 13.10 8.37 11.60
C PRO A 19 14.13 9.46 11.32
N GLU A 20 14.79 9.38 10.16
CA GLU A 20 15.65 10.44 9.63
C GLU A 20 14.83 11.57 9.00
N PHE A 21 13.70 11.21 8.38
CA PHE A 21 12.75 12.16 7.80
C PHE A 21 11.53 12.32 8.72
N ALA A 22 11.31 13.53 9.21
CA ALA A 22 10.13 13.90 9.98
C ALA A 22 9.50 15.16 9.40
N MET A 23 8.22 15.07 9.04
CA MET A 23 7.46 16.18 8.46
C MET A 23 6.83 17.04 9.56
N ARG A 24 6.85 18.35 9.36
CA ARG A 24 6.22 19.42 10.13
C ARG A 24 4.92 19.91 9.48
N GLY A 25 4.72 19.65 8.18
CA GLY A 25 3.49 19.98 7.45
C GLY A 25 3.03 18.86 6.51
N LEU A 26 1.74 18.87 6.13
CA LEU A 26 1.28 18.00 5.05
C LEU A 26 1.92 18.42 3.73
N ASN A 27 2.32 17.44 2.92
CA ASN A 27 3.01 17.65 1.65
C ASN A 27 4.32 18.43 1.78
N GLU A 28 4.96 18.45 2.94
CA GLU A 28 6.28 19.06 3.09
C GLU A 28 7.32 18.30 2.26
N ASP A 29 7.95 19.03 1.35
CA ASP A 29 9.09 18.61 0.53
C ASP A 29 10.19 17.98 1.39
N ILE A 30 10.70 16.81 0.99
CA ILE A 30 11.79 16.12 1.68
C ILE A 30 13.10 16.39 0.94
N PRO A 31 13.99 17.26 1.45
CA PRO A 31 15.28 17.51 0.80
C PRO A 31 16.16 16.27 0.91
N LEU A 32 16.64 15.78 -0.24
CA LEU A 32 17.61 14.68 -0.30
C LEU A 32 19.04 15.21 -0.36
N THR A 33 19.25 16.32 -1.07
CA THR A 33 20.49 17.08 -1.04
C THR A 33 20.30 18.52 -1.54
N THR A 34 21.13 19.44 -1.05
CA THR A 34 21.28 20.81 -1.55
C THR A 34 22.63 21.03 -2.24
N GLU A 35 23.42 19.96 -2.43
CA GLU A 35 24.72 20.02 -3.08
C GLU A 35 24.57 20.06 -4.61
N PRO A 36 25.55 20.61 -5.34
CA PRO A 36 25.50 20.69 -6.79
C PRO A 36 25.29 19.33 -7.47
N LEU A 37 24.41 19.35 -8.48
CA LEU A 37 24.07 18.19 -9.30
C LEU A 37 24.77 18.30 -10.66
N ARG A 38 24.89 17.17 -11.38
CA ARG A 38 25.45 17.14 -12.73
C ARG A 38 24.43 16.57 -13.70
N LEU A 39 24.27 17.23 -14.84
CA LEU A 39 23.49 16.71 -15.95
C LEU A 39 24.43 16.02 -16.94
N LEU A 40 24.09 14.82 -17.35
CA LEU A 40 24.90 13.99 -18.25
C LEU A 40 24.11 13.53 -19.46
N ARG A 41 24.83 13.21 -20.53
CA ARG A 41 24.34 12.51 -21.71
C ARG A 41 25.41 11.56 -22.20
N ASP A 42 25.06 10.28 -22.34
CA ASP A 42 25.98 9.22 -22.74
C ASP A 42 27.27 9.20 -21.89
N GLY A 43 27.14 9.47 -20.59
CA GLY A 43 28.26 9.56 -19.63
C GLY A 43 29.07 10.87 -19.67
N ALA A 44 28.85 11.74 -20.65
CA ALA A 44 29.52 13.05 -20.72
C ALA A 44 28.77 14.10 -19.90
N VAL A 45 29.50 14.88 -19.09
CA VAL A 45 28.93 15.97 -18.30
C VAL A 45 28.60 17.16 -19.20
N LEU A 46 27.30 17.52 -19.26
CA LEU A 46 26.80 18.67 -20.01
C LEU A 46 26.95 19.99 -19.25
N GLY A 47 26.81 19.92 -17.93
CA GLY A 47 26.92 21.05 -17.01
C GLY A 47 26.54 20.68 -15.59
N GLU A 48 26.65 21.66 -14.70
CA GLU A 48 26.31 21.55 -13.29
C GLU A 48 25.02 22.34 -13.00
N ILE A 49 24.28 21.89 -12.00
CA ILE A 49 23.08 22.54 -11.51
C ILE A 49 23.36 22.90 -10.05
N GLU A 50 23.52 24.19 -9.77
CA GLU A 50 23.55 24.67 -8.39
C GLU A 50 22.11 24.72 -7.89
N GLY A 51 21.76 23.73 -7.08
CA GLY A 51 20.40 23.44 -6.70
C GLY A 51 20.35 22.21 -5.82
N GLY A 52 19.17 21.62 -5.70
CA GLY A 52 18.96 20.46 -4.84
C GLY A 52 18.08 19.40 -5.48
N LEU A 53 18.13 18.22 -4.87
CA LEU A 53 17.27 17.09 -5.15
C LEU A 53 16.27 16.94 -4.00
N CYS A 54 15.00 16.78 -4.31
CA CYS A 54 13.94 16.73 -3.32
C CYS A 54 12.85 15.72 -3.70
N LEU A 55 12.33 14.98 -2.73
CA LEU A 55 11.06 14.28 -2.89
C LEU A 55 9.92 15.28 -2.69
N ARG A 56 9.19 15.53 -3.78
CA ARG A 56 7.96 16.32 -3.79
C ARG A 56 6.74 15.42 -3.84
N TRP A 57 5.63 15.92 -3.29
CA TRP A 57 4.40 15.15 -3.17
C TRP A 57 3.31 15.50 -4.18
N LEU A 58 3.28 16.78 -4.61
CA LEU A 58 2.21 17.33 -5.43
C LEU A 58 2.76 17.80 -6.78
N PRO A 59 1.96 17.68 -7.87
CA PRO A 59 0.63 17.05 -7.95
C PRO A 59 0.67 15.51 -7.88
N LYS A 60 1.85 14.91 -8.07
CA LYS A 60 2.12 13.48 -7.87
C LYS A 60 3.48 13.32 -7.18
N PRO A 61 3.65 12.32 -6.32
CA PRO A 61 4.93 12.07 -5.68
C PRO A 61 6.04 11.78 -6.70
N GLY A 62 7.17 12.45 -6.56
CA GLY A 62 8.29 12.33 -7.49
C GLY A 62 9.57 12.94 -6.94
N ILE A 63 10.70 12.51 -7.49
CA ILE A 63 11.99 13.12 -7.17
C ILE A 63 12.23 14.23 -8.18
N GLU A 64 12.29 15.46 -7.69
CA GLU A 64 12.51 16.66 -8.48
C GLU A 64 13.89 17.24 -8.20
N PHE A 65 14.51 17.74 -9.26
CA PHE A 65 15.67 18.62 -9.16
C PHE A 65 15.31 20.01 -9.68
N ALA A 66 15.90 21.03 -9.07
CA ALA A 66 15.76 22.41 -9.52
C ALA A 66 16.99 23.21 -9.14
N GLY A 67 17.43 24.10 -10.04
CA GLY A 67 18.57 24.97 -9.77
C GLY A 67 19.00 25.80 -10.96
N LEU A 68 20.08 26.55 -10.76
CA LEU A 68 20.74 27.35 -11.80
C LEU A 68 21.75 26.48 -12.55
N PHE A 69 21.55 26.33 -13.85
CA PHE A 69 22.45 25.54 -14.70
C PHE A 69 23.66 26.36 -15.16
N SER A 70 24.82 25.72 -15.18
CA SER A 70 26.08 26.25 -15.73
C SER A 70 26.77 25.17 -16.57
N GLY A 71 27.08 25.47 -17.83
CA GLY A 71 27.69 24.49 -18.73
C GLY A 71 27.87 25.01 -20.15
N ARG A 72 28.56 24.24 -20.99
CA ARG A 72 28.77 24.58 -22.41
C ARG A 72 27.56 24.23 -23.28
N TRP A 73 26.72 23.32 -22.79
CA TRP A 73 25.48 22.92 -23.45
C TRP A 73 24.35 23.87 -23.06
N SER A 74 23.47 24.23 -23.99
CA SER A 74 22.27 25.03 -23.70
C SER A 74 21.10 24.09 -23.39
N PRO A 75 20.48 24.18 -22.20
CA PRO A 75 19.35 23.32 -21.87
C PRO A 75 18.13 23.54 -22.75
N SER A 76 17.60 22.46 -23.29
CA SER A 76 16.37 22.42 -24.08
C SER A 76 15.43 21.34 -23.55
N LEU A 77 14.12 21.58 -23.71
CA LEU A 77 13.12 20.54 -23.57
C LEU A 77 13.12 19.73 -24.87
N ASP A 78 13.88 18.65 -24.89
CA ASP A 78 13.92 17.68 -25.97
C ASP A 78 13.71 16.26 -25.41
N ASP A 79 13.40 15.32 -26.30
CA ASP A 79 13.19 13.91 -25.93
C ASP A 79 14.51 13.12 -25.87
N GLN A 80 15.66 13.80 -25.86
CA GLN A 80 16.94 13.09 -25.79
C GLN A 80 17.16 12.57 -24.36
N PRO A 81 17.66 11.34 -24.22
CA PRO A 81 17.94 10.79 -22.91
C PRO A 81 18.97 11.64 -22.17
N LEU A 82 18.62 11.99 -20.94
CA LEU A 82 19.48 12.69 -19.99
C LEU A 82 19.65 11.81 -18.75
N GLU A 83 20.76 12.01 -18.07
CA GLU A 83 21.00 11.46 -16.74
C GLU A 83 21.29 12.61 -15.78
N LEU A 84 20.94 12.41 -14.51
CA LEU A 84 21.30 13.30 -13.42
C LEU A 84 22.17 12.53 -12.44
N ALA A 85 23.32 13.09 -12.08
CA ALA A 85 24.14 12.59 -10.99
C ALA A 85 24.10 13.57 -9.81
N ALA A 86 23.94 13.02 -8.60
CA ALA A 86 24.17 13.71 -7.33
C ALA A 86 25.43 13.11 -6.69
N PRO A 87 26.63 13.69 -6.92
CA PRO A 87 27.89 13.06 -6.56
C PRO A 87 28.05 12.80 -5.05
N ASN A 88 27.57 13.72 -4.22
CA ASN A 88 27.60 13.60 -2.76
C ASN A 88 26.77 12.41 -2.25
N LEU A 89 25.71 12.04 -2.97
CA LEU A 89 24.87 10.88 -2.68
C LEU A 89 25.31 9.62 -3.45
N ARG A 90 26.33 9.73 -4.31
CA ARG A 90 26.76 8.69 -5.28
C ARG A 90 25.62 8.20 -6.19
N LEU A 91 24.59 9.01 -6.36
CA LEU A 91 23.37 8.66 -7.04
C LEU A 91 23.46 9.07 -8.51
N THR A 92 23.04 8.19 -9.42
CA THR A 92 22.83 8.50 -10.84
C THR A 92 21.55 7.84 -11.33
N GLY A 93 20.82 8.50 -12.22
CA GLY A 93 19.61 7.94 -12.83
C GLY A 93 19.12 8.74 -14.03
N PRO A 94 18.17 8.17 -14.80
CA PRO A 94 17.57 8.84 -15.95
C PRO A 94 16.84 10.10 -15.50
N ALA A 95 17.01 11.18 -16.24
CA ALA A 95 16.47 12.48 -15.92
C ALA A 95 15.62 13.01 -17.07
N LEU A 96 14.60 13.79 -16.73
CA LEU A 96 13.76 14.51 -17.68
C LEU A 96 13.71 15.97 -17.26
N LEU A 97 14.08 16.88 -18.16
CA LEU A 97 13.81 18.31 -17.96
C LEU A 97 12.32 18.58 -18.17
N SER A 98 11.69 19.22 -17.19
CA SER A 98 10.28 19.60 -17.24
C SER A 98 10.10 21.11 -17.42
N HIS A 99 11.13 21.91 -17.13
CA HIS A 99 11.10 23.35 -17.28
C HIS A 99 12.50 23.92 -17.50
N VAL A 100 12.62 24.85 -18.44
CA VAL A 100 13.82 25.66 -18.65
C VAL A 100 13.39 27.12 -18.74
N GLN A 101 13.84 27.94 -17.79
CA GLN A 101 13.66 29.38 -17.85
C GLN A 101 14.92 30.03 -18.42
N PRO A 102 14.84 30.69 -19.58
CA PRO A 102 15.96 31.41 -20.14
C PRO A 102 16.47 32.49 -19.18
N ASN A 103 17.78 32.56 -19.00
CA ASN A 103 18.48 33.62 -18.30
C ASN A 103 19.81 33.87 -19.04
N PRO A 104 20.22 35.13 -19.29
CA PRO A 104 21.41 35.44 -20.08
C PRO A 104 22.71 34.80 -19.59
N GLU A 105 22.84 34.54 -18.29
CA GLU A 105 24.06 33.95 -17.72
C GLU A 105 23.86 32.48 -17.35
N ARG A 106 22.78 32.16 -16.63
CA ARG A 106 22.55 30.83 -16.06
C ARG A 106 21.07 30.48 -16.04
N PRO A 107 20.57 29.66 -16.99
CA PRO A 107 19.16 29.30 -17.05
C PRO A 107 18.72 28.55 -15.78
N VAL A 108 17.48 28.78 -15.35
CA VAL A 108 16.89 27.99 -14.27
C VAL A 108 16.29 26.74 -14.88
N VAL A 109 16.75 25.58 -14.44
CA VAL A 109 16.24 24.28 -14.90
C VAL A 109 15.47 23.59 -13.78
N ARG A 110 14.41 22.87 -14.17
CA ARG A 110 13.71 21.92 -13.29
C ARG A 110 13.47 20.63 -14.05
N GLY A 111 13.43 19.53 -13.32
CA GLY A 111 13.18 18.24 -13.92
C GLY A 111 12.88 17.16 -12.90
N LEU A 112 12.61 15.98 -13.42
CA LEU A 112 12.35 14.77 -12.68
C LEU A 112 13.54 13.83 -12.79
N LEU A 113 13.90 13.21 -11.68
CA LEU A 113 14.77 12.05 -11.66
C LEU A 113 13.89 10.80 -11.64
N GLY A 114 14.13 9.89 -12.58
CA GLY A 114 13.53 8.56 -12.61
C GLY A 114 14.07 7.66 -11.49
N LYS A 115 13.97 6.34 -11.68
CA LYS A 115 14.54 5.39 -10.71
C LYS A 115 16.06 5.59 -10.63
N GLY A 116 16.58 5.82 -9.44
CA GLY A 116 17.99 6.00 -9.17
C GLY A 116 18.42 5.18 -7.95
N VAL A 117 19.66 4.69 -7.98
CA VAL A 117 20.24 3.91 -6.89
C VAL A 117 21.63 4.50 -6.57
N SER A 118 21.97 4.62 -5.29
CA SER A 118 23.25 5.22 -4.87
C SER A 118 24.48 4.35 -5.12
N ARG A 119 24.30 3.03 -5.12
CA ARG A 119 25.31 2.01 -5.48
C ARG A 119 24.62 0.65 -5.54
N PRO A 120 25.23 -0.39 -6.15
CA PRO A 120 24.73 -1.75 -5.98
C PRO A 120 24.72 -2.16 -4.50
N LEU A 121 23.67 -2.87 -4.08
CA LEU A 121 23.63 -3.46 -2.74
C LEU A 121 24.42 -4.77 -2.76
N SER A 122 25.54 -4.82 -2.04
CA SER A 122 26.35 -6.04 -1.92
C SER A 122 25.66 -7.06 -1.01
N SER A 123 25.43 -6.69 0.24
CA SER A 123 24.72 -7.49 1.24
C SER A 123 24.21 -6.60 2.36
N ALA A 124 23.00 -6.82 2.85
CA ALA A 124 22.51 -6.15 4.05
C ALA A 124 21.62 -7.04 4.90
N ASP A 125 21.87 -7.04 6.21
CA ASP A 125 21.01 -7.76 7.15
C ASP A 125 19.72 -6.99 7.43
N ARG A 126 19.70 -5.68 7.14
CA ARG A 126 18.60 -4.76 7.44
C ARG A 126 18.40 -3.73 6.33
N VAL A 127 17.14 -3.49 5.97
CA VAL A 127 16.72 -2.42 5.06
C VAL A 127 15.61 -1.62 5.75
N GLN A 128 15.85 -0.34 5.96
CA GLN A 128 14.85 0.60 6.47
C GLN A 128 14.05 1.18 5.31
N PHE A 129 12.82 1.59 5.59
CA PHE A 129 11.94 2.27 4.64
C PHE A 129 10.90 3.10 5.40
N TYR A 130 10.13 3.90 4.67
CA TYR A 130 9.04 4.68 5.24
C TYR A 130 7.71 4.31 4.58
N LEU A 131 6.61 4.48 5.31
CA LEU A 131 5.26 4.41 4.75
C LEU A 131 4.57 5.77 4.85
N VAL A 132 3.82 6.07 3.81
CA VAL A 132 3.07 7.32 3.69
C VAL A 132 1.60 7.02 3.92
N ARG A 133 0.97 7.76 4.83
CA ARG A 133 -0.47 7.63 5.15
C ARG A 133 -0.92 6.18 5.42
N PHE A 134 -0.07 5.41 6.08
CA PHE A 134 -0.46 4.09 6.58
C PHE A 134 -1.41 4.24 7.78
N PRO A 135 -2.45 3.39 7.90
CA PRO A 135 -3.43 3.49 9.00
C PRO A 135 -2.79 3.33 10.38
N ASP A 136 -3.36 4.02 11.37
CA ASP A 136 -3.03 3.79 12.78
C ASP A 136 -3.46 2.38 13.21
N PHE A 137 -2.74 1.80 14.16
CA PHE A 137 -3.05 0.50 14.76
C PHE A 137 -2.65 0.47 16.23
N ILE A 138 -3.19 -0.48 16.99
CA ILE A 138 -2.73 -0.76 18.36
C ILE A 138 -1.63 -1.82 18.30
N GLY A 139 -0.40 -1.36 18.50
CA GLY A 139 0.81 -2.18 18.40
C GLY A 139 1.40 -2.65 19.74
N ASP A 140 2.55 -3.28 19.65
CA ASP A 140 3.47 -3.50 20.75
C ASP A 140 4.01 -2.19 21.34
N ALA A 141 4.34 -2.27 22.63
CA ALA A 141 5.01 -1.18 23.33
C ALA A 141 6.44 -1.01 22.81
N VAL A 142 6.81 0.22 22.51
CA VAL A 142 8.17 0.64 22.19
C VAL A 142 8.61 1.77 23.09
N LEU A 143 9.90 1.76 23.44
CA LEU A 143 10.51 2.79 24.23
C LEU A 143 10.90 3.95 23.31
N ARG A 144 10.43 5.14 23.65
CA ARG A 144 10.90 6.40 23.09
C ARG A 144 11.70 7.14 24.16
N SER A 145 12.86 7.62 23.77
CA SER A 145 13.74 8.39 24.65
C SER A 145 14.20 9.68 23.97
N THR A 146 14.19 10.77 24.72
CA THR A 146 14.96 11.98 24.42
C THR A 146 16.17 12.04 25.35
N GLU A 147 16.98 13.10 25.25
CA GLU A 147 18.06 13.33 26.21
C GLU A 147 17.56 13.43 27.66
N THR A 148 16.30 13.83 27.86
CA THR A 148 15.74 14.24 29.16
C THR A 148 14.50 13.45 29.60
N SER A 149 13.94 12.56 28.79
CA SER A 149 12.70 11.85 29.11
C SER A 149 12.56 10.51 28.39
N TRP A 150 11.87 9.56 29.03
CA TRP A 150 11.55 8.23 28.50
C TRP A 150 10.07 7.95 28.68
N TRP A 151 9.45 7.35 27.67
CA TRP A 151 8.08 6.85 27.77
C TRP A 151 7.84 5.72 26.79
N CYS A 152 6.84 4.89 27.08
CA CYS A 152 6.38 3.84 26.18
C CYS A 152 5.22 4.33 25.32
N GLU A 153 5.20 3.89 24.07
CA GLU A 153 4.05 4.05 23.18
C GLU A 153 3.68 2.72 22.51
N SER A 154 2.39 2.44 22.36
CA SER A 154 1.87 1.26 21.66
C SER A 154 1.83 1.58 20.17
N GLY A 155 2.96 1.39 19.50
CA GLY A 155 3.19 1.88 18.14
C GLY A 155 3.94 0.93 17.22
N ARG A 156 4.32 -0.25 17.70
CA ARG A 156 5.07 -1.23 16.90
C ARG A 156 4.20 -2.35 16.37
N LEU A 157 4.33 -2.63 15.09
CA LEU A 157 3.81 -3.82 14.46
C LEU A 157 4.99 -4.69 14.04
N THR A 158 4.93 -5.97 14.36
CA THR A 158 5.92 -6.96 13.91
C THR A 158 5.20 -8.04 13.12
N MET A 159 5.81 -8.47 12.04
CA MET A 159 5.37 -9.61 11.23
C MET A 159 6.58 -10.46 10.86
N LYS A 160 6.49 -11.76 11.12
CA LYS A 160 7.56 -12.73 10.84
C LYS A 160 7.13 -13.77 9.80
N ALA A 161 8.07 -14.15 8.95
CA ALA A 161 7.91 -15.22 7.97
C ALA A 161 9.24 -15.96 7.81
N GLY A 162 9.37 -17.12 8.46
CA GLY A 162 10.62 -17.87 8.51
C GLY A 162 11.78 -17.00 9.06
N PRO A 163 12.91 -16.85 8.34
CA PRO A 163 14.05 -16.05 8.79
C PRO A 163 13.87 -14.54 8.55
N LEU A 164 12.72 -14.10 8.02
CA LEU A 164 12.45 -12.69 7.76
C LEU A 164 11.57 -12.10 8.86
N ALA A 165 11.96 -10.92 9.35
CA ALA A 165 11.14 -10.08 10.21
C ALA A 165 10.94 -8.71 9.57
N CYS A 166 9.70 -8.24 9.54
CA CYS A 166 9.37 -6.85 9.22
C CYS A 166 8.82 -6.17 10.46
N THR A 167 9.44 -5.05 10.84
CA THR A 167 8.99 -4.20 11.93
C THR A 167 8.49 -2.88 11.35
N LEU A 168 7.41 -2.35 11.89
CA LEU A 168 6.86 -1.05 11.52
C LEU A 168 6.53 -0.27 12.80
N ASP A 169 7.10 0.92 12.94
CA ASP A 169 6.83 1.82 14.05
C ASP A 169 6.09 3.07 13.58
N ALA A 170 5.05 3.45 14.31
CA ALA A 170 4.38 4.72 14.12
C ALA A 170 5.29 5.90 14.49
N ILE A 171 5.30 6.94 13.65
CA ILE A 171 6.02 8.19 13.93
C ILE A 171 5.10 9.10 14.73
N SER A 172 5.14 8.97 16.05
CA SER A 172 4.23 9.70 16.95
C SER A 172 4.35 11.23 16.85
N GLU A 173 5.48 11.74 16.37
CA GLU A 173 5.71 13.16 16.08
C GLU A 173 4.73 13.72 15.04
N VAL A 174 4.26 12.90 14.09
CA VAL A 174 3.35 13.33 13.03
C VAL A 174 1.87 12.99 13.33
N ARG A 175 1.54 12.63 14.57
CA ARG A 175 0.17 12.22 14.94
C ARG A 175 -0.88 13.28 14.60
N GLU A 176 -0.59 14.55 14.89
CA GLU A 176 -1.51 15.64 14.57
C GLU A 176 -1.61 15.89 13.06
N LEU A 177 -0.53 15.70 12.30
CA LEU A 177 -0.57 15.73 10.84
C LEU A 177 -1.41 14.56 10.29
N THR A 178 -1.30 13.38 10.88
CA THR A 178 -2.08 12.19 10.48
C THR A 178 -3.57 12.43 10.69
N LYS A 179 -3.97 12.96 11.86
CA LYS A 179 -5.36 13.38 12.15
C LYS A 179 -5.85 14.47 11.21
N LEU A 180 -5.00 15.45 10.93
CA LEU A 180 -5.32 16.52 9.98
C LEU A 180 -5.59 15.94 8.60
N ALA A 181 -4.75 15.00 8.15
CA ALA A 181 -4.87 14.35 6.87
C ALA A 181 -6.17 13.49 6.77
N GLU A 182 -6.75 13.03 7.87
CA GLU A 182 -8.08 12.36 7.82
C GLU A 182 -9.19 13.30 7.32
N ARG A 183 -9.03 14.62 7.51
CA ARG A 183 -10.01 15.65 7.18
C ARG A 183 -9.70 16.36 5.87
N GLN A 184 -8.43 16.39 5.47
CA GLN A 184 -7.98 17.01 4.23
C GLN A 184 -6.96 16.12 3.50
N PRO A 185 -7.05 15.96 2.16
CA PRO A 185 -6.06 15.21 1.42
C PRO A 185 -4.66 15.83 1.58
N GLY A 186 -3.67 15.03 1.95
CA GLY A 186 -2.27 15.46 1.99
C GLY A 186 -1.33 14.35 2.43
N PHE A 187 -0.14 14.29 1.86
CA PHE A 187 0.87 13.28 2.16
C PHE A 187 1.56 13.58 3.48
N VAL A 188 1.78 12.51 4.26
CA VAL A 188 2.57 12.53 5.49
C VAL A 188 3.23 11.16 5.66
N ILE A 189 4.55 11.15 5.92
CA ILE A 189 5.27 9.95 6.34
C ILE A 189 4.78 9.61 7.74
N SER A 190 3.96 8.56 7.86
CA SER A 190 3.32 8.19 9.13
C SER A 190 4.07 7.10 9.89
N HIS A 191 4.86 6.28 9.20
CA HIS A 191 5.57 5.17 9.80
C HIS A 191 6.97 4.99 9.22
N ILE A 192 7.85 4.41 10.02
CA ILE A 192 9.16 3.89 9.61
C ILE A 192 9.14 2.37 9.78
N GLY A 193 9.67 1.65 8.79
CA GLY A 193 9.77 0.21 8.81
C GLY A 193 11.21 -0.28 8.66
N GLU A 194 11.45 -1.50 9.10
CA GLU A 194 12.71 -2.23 8.93
C GLU A 194 12.40 -3.67 8.49
N LEU A 195 12.93 -4.07 7.34
CA LEU A 195 13.10 -5.47 6.97
C LEU A 195 14.41 -5.98 7.56
N ARG A 196 14.37 -7.11 8.25
CA ARG A 196 15.54 -7.76 8.83
C ARG A 196 15.55 -9.24 8.46
N ALA A 197 16.68 -9.71 7.97
CA ALA A 197 16.94 -11.13 7.82
C ALA A 197 17.70 -11.62 9.08
N GLU A 198 17.14 -12.61 9.78
CA GLU A 198 17.65 -13.08 11.08
C GLU A 198 18.88 -13.99 10.93
N THR A 199 18.98 -14.75 9.84
CA THR A 199 20.00 -15.80 9.68
C THR A 199 20.92 -15.63 8.47
N SER A 200 20.69 -14.62 7.63
CA SER A 200 21.47 -14.39 6.40
C SER A 200 21.40 -12.92 5.99
N SER A 201 22.31 -12.48 5.13
CA SER A 201 22.25 -11.15 4.54
C SER A 201 21.35 -11.15 3.29
N MET A 202 20.56 -10.09 3.08
CA MET A 202 19.79 -9.88 1.86
C MET A 202 20.69 -9.39 0.72
N SER A 203 20.54 -10.00 -0.45
CA SER A 203 21.09 -9.47 -1.72
C SER A 203 20.22 -8.31 -2.23
N GLN A 204 20.71 -7.56 -3.23
CA GLN A 204 19.90 -6.55 -3.91
C GLN A 204 18.61 -7.12 -4.50
N GLU A 205 18.69 -8.26 -5.19
CA GLU A 205 17.53 -8.89 -5.82
C GLU A 205 16.48 -9.31 -4.78
N THR A 206 16.95 -9.87 -3.66
CA THR A 206 16.08 -10.26 -2.54
C THR A 206 15.40 -9.03 -1.94
N ALA A 207 16.15 -7.96 -1.66
CA ALA A 207 15.60 -6.72 -1.13
C ALA A 207 14.57 -6.11 -2.09
N ASP A 208 14.88 -6.03 -3.39
CA ASP A 208 13.99 -5.50 -4.42
C ASP A 208 12.71 -6.33 -4.56
N ASN A 209 12.80 -7.66 -4.45
CA ASN A 209 11.62 -8.53 -4.46
C ASN A 209 10.75 -8.32 -3.20
N LEU A 210 11.36 -8.25 -2.01
CA LEU A 210 10.63 -8.04 -0.76
C LEU A 210 9.98 -6.65 -0.67
N LEU A 211 10.68 -5.59 -1.09
CA LEU A 211 10.12 -4.24 -1.13
C LEU A 211 8.92 -4.16 -2.11
N ARG A 212 8.98 -4.88 -3.24
CA ARG A 212 7.84 -5.03 -4.16
C ARG A 212 6.69 -5.81 -3.52
N ALA A 213 6.98 -6.90 -2.80
CA ALA A 213 5.96 -7.67 -2.08
C ALA A 213 5.27 -6.80 -1.02
N LEU A 214 6.05 -6.04 -0.24
CA LEU A 214 5.55 -5.11 0.79
C LEU A 214 4.66 -4.00 0.22
N HIS A 215 4.95 -3.49 -0.98
CA HIS A 215 4.05 -2.54 -1.65
C HIS A 215 2.64 -3.10 -1.81
N TRP A 216 2.53 -4.37 -2.18
CA TRP A 216 1.24 -5.02 -2.33
C TRP A 216 0.61 -5.38 -0.99
N PHE A 217 1.41 -5.90 -0.05
CA PHE A 217 0.96 -6.25 1.29
C PHE A 217 0.40 -5.05 2.06
N PHE A 218 1.17 -3.96 2.14
CA PHE A 218 0.71 -2.73 2.80
C PHE A 218 -0.43 -2.08 2.01
N GLY A 219 -0.42 -2.18 0.69
CA GLY A 219 -1.56 -1.78 -0.13
C GLY A 219 -2.85 -2.52 0.23
N PHE A 220 -2.77 -3.83 0.47
CA PHE A 220 -3.90 -4.65 0.92
C PHE A 220 -4.37 -4.25 2.32
N MET A 221 -3.45 -4.05 3.27
CA MET A 221 -3.78 -3.59 4.62
C MET A 221 -4.45 -2.20 4.62
N ARG A 222 -3.93 -1.26 3.83
CA ARG A 222 -4.48 0.10 3.70
C ARG A 222 -5.77 0.13 2.88
N GLY A 223 -5.95 -0.79 1.93
CA GLY A 223 -7.01 -0.73 0.93
C GLY A 223 -6.76 0.27 -0.20
N ALA A 224 -5.55 0.81 -0.33
CA ALA A 224 -5.13 1.74 -1.36
C ALA A 224 -3.61 1.63 -1.53
N ARG A 225 -3.07 1.98 -2.70
CA ARG A 225 -1.64 1.83 -2.97
C ARG A 225 -0.81 2.62 -1.96
N THR A 226 0.02 1.91 -1.22
CA THR A 226 1.03 2.42 -0.31
C THR A 226 2.13 1.38 -0.26
N GLY A 227 3.37 1.79 -0.10
CA GLY A 227 4.48 0.87 -0.07
C GLY A 227 5.74 1.53 0.46
N PRO A 228 6.81 0.73 0.65
CA PRO A 228 8.09 1.24 1.09
C PRO A 228 8.56 2.40 0.22
N ILE A 229 8.81 3.55 0.85
CA ILE A 229 9.49 4.67 0.22
C ILE A 229 10.86 4.91 0.86
N LEU A 230 11.75 5.51 0.08
CA LEU A 230 13.13 5.83 0.47
C LEU A 230 13.84 4.66 1.17
N PRO A 231 13.83 3.44 0.58
CA PRO A 231 14.49 2.31 1.20
C PRO A 231 16.00 2.58 1.29
N SER A 232 16.58 2.29 2.43
CA SER A 232 18.00 2.49 2.72
C SER A 232 18.56 1.40 3.61
N VAL A 233 19.87 1.19 3.55
CA VAL A 233 20.62 0.40 4.54
C VAL A 233 21.28 1.38 5.51
N GLY A 234 21.68 0.96 6.71
CA GLY A 234 22.47 1.80 7.62
C GLY A 234 21.67 2.84 8.41
N ARG A 235 22.37 3.72 9.14
CA ARG A 235 21.76 4.69 10.09
C ARG A 235 21.39 6.04 9.47
N SER A 236 22.01 6.40 8.33
CA SER A 236 21.66 7.59 7.56
C SER A 236 21.53 7.24 6.09
N PHE A 237 20.50 7.81 5.47
CA PHE A 237 20.16 7.74 4.06
C PHE A 237 21.33 8.19 3.17
N SER A 238 22.06 9.23 3.59
CA SER A 238 23.16 9.79 2.81
C SER A 238 24.47 8.98 2.82
N GLU A 239 24.67 8.13 3.84
CA GLU A 239 25.93 7.41 4.04
C GLU A 239 25.91 5.97 3.48
N SER A 240 24.75 5.51 2.99
CA SER A 240 24.48 4.10 2.78
C SER A 240 23.85 3.78 1.42
N TRP A 241 23.63 2.50 1.14
CA TRP A 241 22.80 2.11 -0.01
C TRP A 241 21.40 2.71 0.15
N PHE A 242 20.84 3.28 -0.92
CA PHE A 242 19.45 3.67 -0.98
C PHE A 242 18.93 3.62 -2.41
N GLU A 243 17.61 3.45 -2.54
CA GLU A 243 16.89 3.60 -3.80
C GLU A 243 15.90 4.76 -3.72
N ILE A 244 15.77 5.47 -4.84
CA ILE A 244 14.71 6.43 -5.09
C ILE A 244 14.00 6.07 -6.40
N GLY A 245 12.71 6.36 -6.53
CA GLY A 245 12.01 6.05 -7.78
C GLY A 245 10.50 6.09 -7.69
N SER A 246 9.84 5.35 -8.59
CA SER A 246 8.39 5.42 -8.82
C SER A 246 7.61 4.93 -7.59
N TRP A 247 7.38 5.82 -6.65
CA TRP A 247 6.48 5.60 -5.53
C TRP A 247 5.08 5.42 -6.11
N ARG A 248 4.61 4.18 -6.19
CA ARG A 248 3.23 3.87 -6.58
C ARG A 248 2.31 4.18 -5.40
N LEU A 249 2.24 5.45 -5.02
CA LEU A 249 1.34 5.93 -3.96
C LEU A 249 0.03 6.37 -4.62
N ASP A 250 -1.09 5.94 -4.07
CA ASP A 250 -2.38 6.54 -4.42
C ASP A 250 -2.51 7.92 -3.77
N GLU A 251 -3.52 8.67 -4.21
CA GLU A 251 -3.92 9.92 -3.57
C GLU A 251 -4.04 9.74 -2.05
N PRO A 252 -3.69 10.79 -1.27
CA PRO A 252 -3.60 10.70 0.18
C PRO A 252 -4.99 10.79 0.85
N ASN A 253 -5.99 10.13 0.27
CA ASN A 253 -7.34 10.03 0.81
C ASN A 253 -7.45 8.91 1.86
N THR A 254 -8.39 9.09 2.79
CA THR A 254 -8.80 8.03 3.71
C THR A 254 -9.73 7.07 2.97
N VAL A 255 -9.43 5.77 3.04
CA VAL A 255 -10.27 4.70 2.50
C VAL A 255 -10.60 3.69 3.61
N SER A 256 -11.72 2.98 3.47
CA SER A 256 -12.04 1.87 4.36
C SER A 256 -11.30 0.60 3.93
N SER A 257 -10.77 -0.17 4.88
CA SER A 257 -10.19 -1.49 4.65
C SER A 257 -10.62 -2.46 5.75
N TRP A 258 -10.27 -3.73 5.57
CA TRP A 258 -10.48 -4.78 6.57
C TRP A 258 -9.64 -4.61 7.84
N LEU A 259 -8.60 -3.78 7.84
CA LEU A 259 -7.59 -3.72 8.90
C LEU A 259 -8.21 -3.22 10.22
N PRO A 260 -8.17 -4.01 11.31
CA PRO A 260 -8.55 -3.53 12.63
C PRO A 260 -7.63 -2.42 13.11
N THR A 261 -8.20 -1.39 13.74
CA THR A 261 -7.46 -0.24 14.29
C THR A 261 -7.64 -0.09 15.81
N ARG A 262 -8.49 -0.92 16.43
CA ARG A 262 -8.85 -0.86 17.86
C ARG A 262 -8.55 -2.16 18.60
N SER A 263 -8.02 -3.15 17.92
CA SER A 263 -7.55 -4.40 18.49
C SER A 263 -6.10 -4.64 18.11
N ARG A 264 -5.41 -5.39 18.97
CA ARG A 264 -4.04 -5.80 18.72
C ARG A 264 -3.98 -6.72 17.50
N LEU A 265 -3.07 -6.43 16.59
CA LEU A 265 -2.86 -7.21 15.37
C LEU A 265 -1.82 -8.32 15.61
N GLN A 266 -2.12 -9.53 15.14
CA GLN A 266 -1.17 -10.62 15.01
C GLN A 266 -1.09 -10.98 13.52
N LEU A 267 0.03 -10.66 12.87
CA LEU A 267 0.14 -10.70 11.41
C LEU A 267 1.16 -11.72 10.89
N ASP A 268 1.75 -12.53 11.77
CA ASP A 268 2.77 -13.52 11.37
C ASP A 268 2.22 -14.50 10.33
N ASP A 269 1.09 -15.17 10.63
CA ASP A 269 0.45 -16.10 9.70
C ASP A 269 0.04 -15.40 8.40
N LEU A 270 -0.55 -14.20 8.49
CA LEU A 270 -0.97 -13.40 7.34
C LEU A 270 0.23 -13.07 6.44
N PHE A 271 1.35 -12.66 7.03
CA PHE A 271 2.53 -12.24 6.30
C PHE A 271 3.25 -13.45 5.68
N ALA A 272 3.38 -14.54 6.42
CA ALA A 272 3.94 -15.79 5.93
C ALA A 272 3.11 -16.34 4.75
N GLY A 273 1.79 -16.48 4.93
CA GLY A 273 0.89 -16.96 3.87
C GLY A 273 0.86 -16.03 2.65
N PHE A 274 0.98 -14.72 2.83
CA PHE A 274 1.16 -13.78 1.73
C PHE A 274 2.46 -14.03 0.96
N LEU A 275 3.60 -14.18 1.65
CA LEU A 275 4.88 -14.41 1.00
C LEU A 275 4.95 -15.76 0.28
N ASP A 276 4.29 -16.79 0.82
CA ASP A 276 4.16 -18.10 0.16
C ASP A 276 3.42 -17.97 -1.18
N LEU A 277 2.28 -17.29 -1.20
CA LEU A 277 1.53 -17.03 -2.43
C LEU A 277 2.24 -16.03 -3.37
N TRP A 278 3.04 -15.11 -2.81
CA TRP A 278 3.87 -14.20 -3.60
C TRP A 278 4.99 -14.94 -4.33
N ALA A 279 5.55 -16.01 -3.75
CA ALA A 279 6.60 -16.82 -4.35
C ALA A 279 6.07 -17.77 -5.44
N ASP A 280 4.79 -18.13 -5.39
CA ASP A 280 4.13 -18.91 -6.43
C ASP A 280 3.80 -18.03 -7.64
N ALA A 281 4.37 -18.32 -8.81
CA ALA A 281 4.23 -17.47 -10.00
C ALA A 281 2.78 -17.27 -10.48
N VAL A 282 1.93 -18.31 -10.40
CA VAL A 282 0.52 -18.22 -10.83
C VAL A 282 -0.26 -17.35 -9.84
N TRP A 283 -0.05 -17.57 -8.54
CA TRP A 283 -0.66 -16.74 -7.51
C TRP A 283 -0.14 -15.31 -7.53
N ASN A 284 1.16 -15.08 -7.76
CA ASN A 284 1.75 -13.75 -7.81
C ASN A 284 1.04 -12.85 -8.82
N ASP A 285 0.87 -13.33 -10.05
CA ASP A 285 0.22 -12.57 -11.11
C ASP A 285 -1.27 -12.33 -10.81
N ALA A 286 -1.97 -13.36 -10.30
CA ALA A 286 -3.37 -13.26 -9.93
C ALA A 286 -3.61 -12.27 -8.78
N ILE A 287 -2.81 -12.36 -7.72
CA ILE A 287 -2.90 -11.51 -6.53
C ILE A 287 -2.60 -10.07 -6.90
N ARG A 288 -1.55 -9.79 -7.67
CA ARG A 288 -1.23 -8.43 -8.14
C ARG A 288 -2.35 -7.83 -9.00
N THR A 289 -2.89 -8.62 -9.92
CA THR A 289 -3.98 -8.17 -10.80
C THR A 289 -5.27 -7.92 -9.99
N GLY A 290 -5.67 -8.89 -9.16
CA GLY A 290 -6.84 -8.79 -8.29
C GLY A 290 -6.74 -7.62 -7.31
N MET A 291 -5.59 -7.44 -6.65
CA MET A 291 -5.36 -6.30 -5.76
C MET A 291 -5.39 -4.97 -6.49
N SER A 292 -4.91 -4.89 -7.74
CA SER A 292 -5.01 -3.66 -8.53
C SER A 292 -6.48 -3.27 -8.78
N TRP A 293 -7.34 -4.23 -9.11
CA TRP A 293 -8.78 -3.97 -9.25
C TRP A 293 -9.46 -3.64 -7.93
N TYR A 294 -9.07 -4.32 -6.85
CA TYR A 294 -9.56 -4.02 -5.49
C TYR A 294 -9.22 -2.59 -5.05
N MET A 295 -7.96 -2.17 -5.19
CA MET A 295 -7.53 -0.80 -4.84
C MET A 295 -8.24 0.25 -5.70
N ALA A 296 -8.39 -0.02 -6.99
CA ALA A 296 -9.16 0.84 -7.89
C ALA A 296 -10.63 0.94 -7.46
N ALA A 297 -11.27 -0.18 -7.12
CA ALA A 297 -12.66 -0.20 -6.63
C ALA A 297 -12.81 0.50 -5.27
N ASN A 298 -11.81 0.41 -4.40
CA ASN A 298 -11.84 1.00 -3.06
C ASN A 298 -11.45 2.49 -3.04
N ALA A 299 -10.98 3.05 -4.15
CA ALA A 299 -10.60 4.45 -4.26
C ALA A 299 -11.77 5.38 -3.87
N ALA A 300 -11.45 6.46 -3.17
CA ALA A 300 -12.43 7.36 -2.57
C ALA A 300 -13.30 8.09 -3.62
N HIS A 301 -12.73 8.42 -4.78
CA HIS A 301 -13.40 9.16 -5.86
C HIS A 301 -14.15 8.27 -6.86
N VAL A 302 -14.09 6.94 -6.71
CA VAL A 302 -14.74 6.02 -7.65
C VAL A 302 -16.24 5.92 -7.37
N ALA A 303 -17.03 6.09 -8.43
CA ALA A 303 -18.48 5.93 -8.39
C ALA A 303 -18.88 4.51 -7.97
N ASN A 304 -19.95 4.37 -7.19
CA ASN A 304 -20.36 3.09 -6.60
C ASN A 304 -20.66 2.02 -7.66
N GLU A 305 -21.19 2.45 -8.81
CA GLU A 305 -21.52 1.64 -9.97
C GLU A 305 -20.28 0.98 -10.58
N VAL A 306 -19.12 1.63 -10.51
CA VAL A 306 -17.85 1.12 -11.04
C VAL A 306 -17.21 0.10 -10.09
N ARG A 307 -17.49 0.20 -8.78
CA ARG A 307 -16.96 -0.74 -7.77
C ARG A 307 -17.42 -2.17 -8.02
N ILE A 308 -18.70 -2.35 -8.35
CA ILE A 308 -19.32 -3.68 -8.45
C ILE A 308 -18.67 -4.53 -9.56
N PRO A 309 -18.54 -4.05 -10.82
CA PRO A 309 -17.85 -4.81 -11.86
C PRO A 309 -16.39 -5.12 -11.52
N LEU A 310 -15.63 -4.14 -10.97
CA LEU A 310 -14.21 -4.34 -10.66
C LEU A 310 -13.99 -5.45 -9.63
N VAL A 311 -14.76 -5.45 -8.55
CA VAL A 311 -14.60 -6.47 -7.51
C VAL A 311 -15.13 -7.83 -7.97
N GLN A 312 -16.18 -7.86 -8.79
CA GLN A 312 -16.67 -9.11 -9.37
C GLN A 312 -15.57 -9.78 -10.23
N ILE A 313 -14.90 -9.02 -11.10
CA ILE A 313 -13.81 -9.53 -11.94
C ILE A 313 -12.64 -10.02 -11.07
N ALA A 314 -12.31 -9.30 -10.00
CA ALA A 314 -11.27 -9.71 -9.06
C ALA A 314 -11.61 -11.02 -8.32
N LEU A 315 -12.86 -11.20 -7.88
CA LEU A 315 -13.32 -12.45 -7.26
C LEU A 315 -13.34 -13.61 -8.25
N GLU A 316 -13.77 -13.39 -9.50
CA GLU A 316 -13.76 -14.43 -10.53
C GLU A 316 -12.34 -14.88 -10.88
N LEU A 317 -11.36 -13.97 -10.89
CA LEU A 317 -9.94 -14.30 -11.04
C LEU A 317 -9.43 -15.18 -9.90
N LEU A 318 -9.71 -14.81 -8.65
CA LEU A 318 -9.31 -15.64 -7.49
C LEU A 318 -10.01 -17.00 -7.49
N ALA A 319 -11.27 -17.05 -7.95
CA ALA A 319 -12.02 -18.30 -8.10
C ALA A 319 -11.38 -19.22 -9.13
N TRP A 320 -10.99 -18.69 -10.30
CA TRP A 320 -10.29 -19.44 -11.35
C TRP A 320 -9.00 -20.05 -10.83
N VAL A 321 -8.11 -19.22 -10.29
CA VAL A 321 -6.78 -19.64 -9.83
C VAL A 321 -6.90 -20.70 -8.73
N ARG A 322 -7.79 -20.48 -7.76
CA ARG A 322 -7.99 -21.42 -6.65
C ARG A 322 -8.63 -22.72 -7.12
N LEU A 323 -9.71 -22.66 -7.88
CA LEU A 323 -10.56 -23.84 -8.13
C LEU A 323 -10.12 -24.64 -9.36
N VAL A 324 -9.42 -24.01 -10.30
CA VAL A 324 -8.95 -24.64 -11.54
C VAL A 324 -7.44 -24.84 -11.48
N GLU A 325 -6.65 -23.77 -11.48
CA GLU A 325 -5.20 -23.86 -11.72
C GLU A 325 -4.41 -24.49 -10.56
N ARG A 326 -4.80 -24.20 -9.31
CA ARG A 326 -4.07 -24.66 -8.12
C ARG A 326 -4.81 -25.73 -7.32
N GLY A 327 -6.14 -25.64 -7.22
CA GLY A 327 -6.94 -26.61 -6.47
C GLY A 327 -7.36 -27.84 -7.28
N ASN A 328 -7.34 -27.77 -8.63
CA ASN A 328 -7.84 -28.83 -9.51
C ASN A 328 -9.24 -29.38 -9.12
N ALA A 329 -10.07 -28.55 -8.49
CA ALA A 329 -11.41 -28.91 -8.07
C ALA A 329 -12.39 -28.96 -9.25
N PHE A 330 -12.08 -28.19 -10.30
CA PHE A 330 -12.83 -28.13 -11.56
C PHE A 330 -11.86 -28.18 -12.74
N SER A 331 -12.26 -28.86 -13.82
CA SER A 331 -11.68 -28.60 -15.14
C SER A 331 -12.14 -27.26 -15.68
N GLU A 332 -11.41 -26.69 -16.64
CA GLU A 332 -11.76 -25.44 -17.31
C GLU A 332 -13.21 -25.45 -17.82
N ALA A 333 -13.61 -26.53 -18.53
CA ALA A 333 -14.97 -26.67 -19.07
C ALA A 333 -16.06 -26.72 -17.98
N GLN A 334 -15.79 -27.39 -16.85
CA GLN A 334 -16.75 -27.43 -15.74
C GLN A 334 -16.89 -26.05 -15.08
N PHE A 335 -15.77 -25.37 -14.86
CA PHE A 335 -15.77 -24.01 -14.31
C PHE A 335 -16.46 -23.02 -15.25
N ASP A 336 -16.26 -23.19 -16.57
CA ASP A 336 -16.91 -22.35 -17.58
C ASP A 336 -18.41 -22.54 -17.65
N GLY A 337 -18.91 -23.74 -17.36
CA GLY A 337 -20.33 -24.03 -17.22
C GLY A 337 -21.00 -23.34 -16.01
N LEU A 338 -20.22 -22.88 -15.02
CA LEU A 338 -20.77 -22.17 -13.86
C LEU A 338 -21.20 -20.74 -14.24
N SER A 339 -22.36 -20.33 -13.74
CA SER A 339 -22.75 -18.92 -13.79
C SER A 339 -21.76 -18.06 -12.98
N ALA A 340 -21.63 -16.77 -13.30
CA ALA A 340 -20.75 -15.86 -12.56
C ALA A 340 -21.00 -15.86 -11.04
N ASN A 341 -22.27 -15.96 -10.61
CA ASN A 341 -22.57 -16.04 -9.17
C ASN A 341 -22.19 -17.40 -8.59
N GLY A 342 -22.30 -18.47 -9.39
CA GLY A 342 -21.87 -19.81 -9.02
C GLY A 342 -20.37 -19.86 -8.76
N ARG A 343 -19.54 -19.29 -9.66
CA ARG A 343 -18.09 -19.20 -9.49
C ARG A 343 -17.69 -18.52 -8.19
N ILE A 344 -18.28 -17.35 -7.91
CA ILE A 344 -18.02 -16.59 -6.67
C ILE A 344 -18.53 -17.36 -5.45
N ARG A 345 -19.74 -17.93 -5.51
CA ARG A 345 -20.32 -18.71 -4.42
C ARG A 345 -19.44 -19.90 -4.05
N THR A 346 -19.01 -20.69 -5.04
CA THR A 346 -18.13 -21.84 -4.82
C THR A 346 -16.78 -21.43 -4.22
N LEU A 347 -16.21 -20.30 -4.64
CA LEU A 347 -15.00 -19.76 -4.01
C LEU A 347 -15.22 -19.45 -2.52
N LEU A 348 -16.29 -18.72 -2.20
CA LEU A 348 -16.57 -18.27 -0.83
C LEU A 348 -16.89 -19.46 0.09
N GLU A 349 -17.73 -20.38 -0.36
CA GLU A 349 -18.08 -21.60 0.38
C GLU A 349 -16.85 -22.48 0.62
N GLY A 350 -15.96 -22.62 -0.37
CA GLY A 350 -14.70 -23.35 -0.24
C GLY A 350 -13.64 -22.66 0.64
N LEU A 351 -13.97 -21.51 1.24
CA LEU A 351 -13.16 -20.76 2.20
C LEU A 351 -13.95 -20.47 3.51
N ASP A 352 -15.10 -21.12 3.70
CA ASP A 352 -16.01 -20.91 4.83
C ASP A 352 -16.46 -19.45 5.01
N ILE A 353 -16.57 -18.69 3.91
CA ILE A 353 -17.05 -17.31 3.91
C ILE A 353 -18.57 -17.30 3.70
N PRO A 354 -19.35 -16.71 4.63
CA PRO A 354 -20.80 -16.62 4.47
C PRO A 354 -21.21 -15.83 3.23
N THR A 355 -22.08 -16.41 2.42
CA THR A 355 -22.56 -15.82 1.15
C THR A 355 -23.79 -14.93 1.33
N ALA A 356 -24.44 -14.97 2.50
CA ALA A 356 -25.63 -14.18 2.79
C ALA A 356 -25.34 -12.66 2.85
N VAL A 357 -26.31 -11.84 2.46
CA VAL A 357 -26.25 -10.39 2.63
C VAL A 357 -26.42 -10.05 4.12
N PRO A 358 -25.46 -9.33 4.75
CA PRO A 358 -25.61 -8.97 6.16
C PRO A 358 -26.79 -8.02 6.40
N ALA A 359 -27.58 -8.28 7.43
CA ALA A 359 -28.77 -7.46 7.78
C ALA A 359 -28.46 -5.96 7.99
N ARG A 360 -27.22 -5.61 8.36
CA ARG A 360 -26.75 -4.22 8.48
C ARG A 360 -26.77 -3.45 7.15
N MET A 361 -26.77 -4.15 6.02
CA MET A 361 -26.86 -3.57 4.67
C MET A 361 -28.32 -3.54 4.24
N THR A 362 -29.13 -2.70 4.88
CA THR A 362 -30.60 -2.75 4.84
C THR A 362 -31.22 -2.74 3.42
N GLU A 363 -30.80 -1.82 2.55
CA GLU A 363 -31.33 -1.71 1.18
C GLU A 363 -30.99 -2.96 0.36
N LEU A 364 -29.73 -3.39 0.42
CA LEU A 364 -29.28 -4.60 -0.26
C LEU A 364 -29.93 -5.86 0.30
N SER A 365 -30.15 -5.94 1.61
CA SER A 365 -30.81 -7.07 2.28
C SER A 365 -32.29 -7.16 1.89
N THR A 366 -32.97 -6.02 1.78
CA THR A 366 -34.36 -5.95 1.31
C THR A 366 -34.46 -6.39 -0.15
N TYR A 367 -33.57 -5.86 -1.00
CA TYR A 367 -33.48 -6.26 -2.40
C TYR A 367 -33.19 -7.76 -2.57
N ALA A 368 -32.22 -8.28 -1.81
CA ALA A 368 -31.84 -9.68 -1.80
C ALA A 368 -33.03 -10.59 -1.44
N SER A 369 -33.79 -10.20 -0.40
CA SER A 369 -34.97 -10.94 0.05
C SER A 369 -36.08 -10.94 -0.99
N GLY A 370 -36.37 -9.78 -1.60
CA GLY A 370 -37.41 -9.64 -2.62
C GLY A 370 -37.11 -10.39 -3.91
N GLU A 371 -35.84 -10.55 -4.27
CA GLU A 371 -35.39 -11.26 -5.47
C GLU A 371 -34.92 -12.69 -5.19
N GLN A 372 -34.95 -13.14 -3.93
CA GLN A 372 -34.43 -14.43 -3.46
C GLN A 372 -32.96 -14.67 -3.87
N LEU A 373 -32.12 -13.67 -3.63
CA LEU A 373 -30.70 -13.68 -3.95
C LEU A 373 -29.84 -13.72 -2.69
N ASP A 374 -28.66 -14.34 -2.79
CA ASP A 374 -27.57 -14.17 -1.84
C ASP A 374 -26.62 -13.05 -2.30
N GLY A 375 -25.53 -12.82 -1.56
CA GLY A 375 -24.52 -11.79 -1.88
C GLY A 375 -23.96 -11.92 -3.29
N PRO A 376 -23.41 -13.08 -3.71
CA PRO A 376 -22.97 -13.33 -5.08
C PRO A 376 -24.08 -13.09 -6.13
N GLY A 377 -25.31 -13.49 -5.84
CA GLY A 377 -26.48 -13.23 -6.66
C GLY A 377 -26.74 -11.73 -6.85
N CYS A 378 -26.73 -10.96 -5.77
CA CYS A 378 -26.89 -9.51 -5.81
C CYS A 378 -25.80 -8.82 -6.63
N LEU A 379 -24.52 -9.14 -6.39
CA LEU A 379 -23.39 -8.55 -7.11
C LEU A 379 -23.52 -8.74 -8.63
N THR A 380 -23.73 -9.99 -9.04
CA THR A 380 -23.81 -10.32 -10.47
C THR A 380 -25.07 -9.77 -11.14
N ARG A 381 -26.20 -9.72 -10.43
CA ARG A 381 -27.44 -9.12 -10.94
C ARG A 381 -27.30 -7.61 -11.13
N LEU A 382 -26.72 -6.90 -10.17
CA LEU A 382 -26.50 -5.46 -10.25
C LEU A 382 -25.47 -5.13 -11.34
N ARG A 383 -24.35 -5.86 -11.40
CA ARG A 383 -23.38 -5.74 -12.50
C ARG A 383 -24.04 -5.97 -13.86
N LYS A 384 -24.92 -6.97 -13.96
CA LYS A 384 -25.65 -7.23 -15.22
C LYS A 384 -26.51 -6.04 -15.63
N ARG A 385 -27.20 -5.38 -14.69
CA ARG A 385 -28.01 -4.19 -14.97
C ARG A 385 -27.15 -3.00 -15.40
N LEU A 386 -25.98 -2.83 -14.78
CA LEU A 386 -25.04 -1.73 -15.06
C LEU A 386 -24.32 -1.86 -16.40
N VAL A 387 -23.85 -3.06 -16.74
CA VAL A 387 -22.93 -3.27 -17.88
C VAL A 387 -23.65 -3.67 -19.17
N HIS A 388 -24.85 -4.28 -19.09
CA HIS A 388 -25.56 -4.74 -20.29
C HIS A 388 -26.70 -3.78 -20.68
N PRO A 389 -26.61 -3.09 -21.83
CA PRO A 389 -27.48 -1.96 -22.19
C PRO A 389 -28.84 -2.40 -22.77
N THR A 390 -29.57 -3.28 -22.08
CA THR A 390 -30.93 -3.64 -22.50
C THR A 390 -31.95 -2.62 -21.98
N ALA A 391 -33.05 -2.40 -22.71
CA ALA A 391 -34.13 -1.51 -22.25
C ALA A 391 -34.78 -1.97 -20.93
N LYS A 392 -34.76 -3.29 -20.66
CA LYS A 392 -35.19 -3.86 -19.37
C LYS A 392 -34.23 -3.46 -18.25
N ASN A 393 -32.92 -3.61 -18.47
CA ASN A 393 -31.91 -3.26 -17.49
C ASN A 393 -31.92 -1.76 -17.18
N ARG A 394 -31.97 -0.89 -18.20
CA ARG A 394 -32.00 0.57 -18.01
C ARG A 394 -33.19 1.03 -17.18
N ARG A 395 -34.39 0.48 -17.42
CA ARG A 395 -35.58 0.80 -16.60
C ARG A 395 -35.39 0.35 -15.16
N GLY A 396 -34.86 -0.86 -14.95
CA GLY A 396 -34.57 -1.38 -13.61
C GLY A 396 -33.36 -0.76 -12.90
N LEU A 397 -32.67 0.22 -13.50
CA LEU A 397 -31.68 1.07 -12.80
C LEU A 397 -32.37 2.21 -12.03
N ASN A 398 -33.55 2.66 -12.47
CA ASN A 398 -34.30 3.70 -11.77
C ASN A 398 -34.84 3.23 -10.41
N ASP A 399 -34.98 1.91 -10.25
CA ASP A 399 -35.44 1.26 -9.01
C ASP A 399 -34.27 0.98 -8.05
N VAL A 400 -33.03 1.34 -8.40
CA VAL A 400 -31.84 1.14 -7.60
C VAL A 400 -31.32 2.48 -7.09
N ASP A 401 -31.34 2.68 -5.78
CA ASP A 401 -30.78 3.88 -5.18
C ASP A 401 -29.25 3.81 -5.04
N GLY A 402 -28.63 4.98 -4.83
CA GLY A 402 -27.18 5.07 -4.65
C GLY A 402 -26.66 4.33 -3.41
N ILE A 403 -27.51 4.15 -2.38
CA ILE A 403 -27.17 3.43 -1.15
C ILE A 403 -27.03 1.94 -1.44
N MET A 404 -27.91 1.35 -2.24
CA MET A 404 -27.83 -0.05 -2.64
C MET A 404 -26.56 -0.33 -3.46
N TYR A 405 -26.20 0.54 -4.41
CA TYR A 405 -24.92 0.38 -5.12
C TYR A 405 -23.72 0.46 -4.17
N TRP A 406 -23.74 1.41 -3.23
CA TRP A 406 -22.69 1.52 -2.23
C TRP A 406 -22.61 0.24 -1.38
N GLN A 407 -23.73 -0.27 -0.85
CA GLN A 407 -23.77 -1.50 -0.05
C GLN A 407 -23.27 -2.71 -0.83
N ALA A 408 -23.70 -2.87 -2.09
CA ALA A 408 -23.24 -3.95 -2.96
C ALA A 408 -21.72 -3.85 -3.21
N GLY A 409 -21.20 -2.66 -3.52
CA GLY A 409 -19.77 -2.43 -3.65
C GLY A 409 -18.99 -2.78 -2.37
N GLN A 410 -19.50 -2.36 -1.21
CA GLN A 410 -18.90 -2.69 0.08
C GLN A 410 -18.92 -4.20 0.39
N LEU A 411 -20.01 -4.90 0.05
CA LEU A 411 -20.10 -6.36 0.21
C LEU A 411 -19.09 -7.08 -0.69
N GLY A 412 -18.99 -6.67 -1.95
CA GLY A 412 -18.00 -7.21 -2.88
C GLY A 412 -16.58 -7.02 -2.35
N LEU A 413 -16.22 -5.81 -1.93
CA LEU A 413 -14.90 -5.51 -1.35
C LEU A 413 -14.63 -6.39 -0.13
N GLN A 414 -15.62 -6.60 0.74
CA GLN A 414 -15.47 -7.46 1.91
C GLN A 414 -15.27 -8.93 1.53
N PHE A 415 -15.98 -9.44 0.52
CA PHE A 415 -15.74 -10.79 0.00
C PHE A 415 -14.33 -10.95 -0.54
N PHE A 416 -13.81 -9.96 -1.27
CA PHE A 416 -12.44 -9.98 -1.77
C PHE A 416 -11.42 -9.98 -0.62
N GLU A 417 -11.61 -9.10 0.37
CA GLU A 417 -10.74 -9.03 1.54
C GLU A 417 -10.74 -10.34 2.34
N LEU A 418 -11.91 -10.89 2.64
CA LEU A 418 -12.04 -12.17 3.35
C LEU A 418 -11.42 -13.31 2.55
N THR A 419 -11.56 -13.31 1.22
CA THR A 419 -10.91 -14.31 0.36
C THR A 419 -9.40 -14.28 0.54
N LEU A 420 -8.77 -13.10 0.46
CA LEU A 420 -7.33 -12.97 0.66
C LEU A 420 -6.91 -13.32 2.09
N LEU A 421 -7.64 -12.86 3.11
CA LEU A 421 -7.36 -13.22 4.51
C LEU A 421 -7.39 -14.75 4.73
N ALA A 422 -8.35 -15.45 4.13
CA ALA A 422 -8.45 -16.91 4.22
C ALA A 422 -7.30 -17.61 3.49
N LEU A 423 -6.97 -17.14 2.28
CA LEU A 423 -5.86 -17.67 1.49
C LEU A 423 -4.51 -17.49 2.18
N TYR A 424 -4.32 -16.39 2.91
CA TYR A 424 -3.12 -16.12 3.69
C TYR A 424 -3.13 -16.77 5.09
N GLY A 425 -4.16 -17.55 5.45
CA GLY A 425 -4.22 -18.26 6.73
C GLY A 425 -4.50 -17.37 7.96
N TYR A 426 -4.94 -16.12 7.77
CA TYR A 426 -5.19 -15.20 8.87
C TYR A 426 -6.40 -15.63 9.72
N ARG A 427 -6.25 -15.63 11.05
CA ARG A 427 -7.29 -16.05 12.01
C ARG A 427 -7.75 -14.95 12.98
N GLY A 428 -7.26 -13.73 12.80
CA GLY A 428 -7.56 -12.62 13.69
C GLY A 428 -8.93 -11.96 13.44
N LYS A 429 -9.05 -10.72 13.88
CA LYS A 429 -10.23 -9.89 13.62
C LYS A 429 -10.11 -9.14 12.30
N TYR A 430 -11.23 -8.76 11.72
CA TYR A 430 -11.31 -7.81 10.61
C TYR A 430 -12.39 -6.77 10.89
N ALA A 431 -12.23 -5.57 10.35
CA ALA A 431 -13.22 -4.51 10.37
C ALA A 431 -14.29 -4.77 9.29
N CYS A 432 -15.53 -4.97 9.72
CA CYS A 432 -16.67 -5.15 8.83
C CYS A 432 -16.94 -3.92 7.99
N ARG A 433 -17.17 -4.11 6.69
CA ARG A 433 -17.61 -3.03 5.81
C ARG A 433 -19.07 -2.67 6.01
N ALA A 434 -19.39 -1.42 5.64
CA ALA A 434 -20.70 -0.79 5.76
C ALA A 434 -21.31 -0.87 7.17
N PHE A 435 -20.48 -0.84 8.20
CA PHE A 435 -20.95 -0.83 9.59
C PHE A 435 -21.55 0.53 9.97
N ARG A 436 -22.74 0.53 10.56
CA ARG A 436 -23.48 1.73 10.99
C ARG A 436 -23.68 1.83 12.51
N GLY A 437 -23.09 0.93 13.29
CA GLY A 437 -23.17 0.91 14.74
C GLY A 437 -21.98 1.59 15.43
N TRP A 438 -21.83 1.35 16.74
CA TRP A 438 -20.68 1.82 17.51
C TRP A 438 -19.37 1.22 17.00
N LYS A 439 -18.38 2.06 16.69
CA LYS A 439 -17.07 1.71 16.08
C LYS A 439 -16.17 0.75 16.88
N GLY A 440 -16.61 0.14 17.98
CA GLY A 440 -15.86 -1.00 18.56
C GLY A 440 -16.53 -2.35 18.30
N ASN A 441 -17.70 -2.35 17.65
CA ASN A 441 -18.45 -3.56 17.31
C ASN A 441 -18.29 -3.96 15.82
N ASP A 442 -17.55 -3.16 15.04
CA ASP A 442 -17.21 -3.43 13.64
C ASP A 442 -16.06 -4.44 13.50
N GLU A 443 -15.21 -4.58 14.51
CA GLU A 443 -14.07 -5.52 14.51
C GLU A 443 -14.48 -6.90 15.07
N ILE A 444 -14.73 -7.84 14.18
CA ILE A 444 -15.15 -9.21 14.51
C ILE A 444 -14.15 -10.26 14.03
N PRO A 445 -14.09 -11.46 14.64
CA PRO A 445 -13.28 -12.56 14.13
C PRO A 445 -13.63 -12.92 12.68
N VAL A 446 -12.65 -13.39 11.92
CA VAL A 446 -12.91 -13.98 10.60
C VAL A 446 -13.83 -15.21 10.71
N PRO A 447 -14.65 -15.51 9.70
CA PRO A 447 -15.62 -16.61 9.75
C PRO A 447 -15.03 -17.99 10.08
N TRP A 448 -13.85 -18.31 9.55
CA TRP A 448 -13.16 -19.60 9.74
C TRP A 448 -12.32 -19.67 11.03
N ALA A 449 -12.33 -18.64 11.88
CA ALA A 449 -11.56 -18.64 13.13
C ALA A 449 -12.02 -19.77 14.09
N MET A 450 -13.30 -20.15 14.03
CA MET A 450 -13.91 -21.13 14.93
C MET A 450 -13.91 -22.57 14.38
N GLY A 451 -13.28 -22.81 13.23
CA GLY A 451 -13.32 -24.09 12.50
C GLY A 451 -12.17 -25.08 12.78
N ALA A 452 -11.36 -24.88 13.83
CA ALA A 452 -10.33 -25.83 14.24
C ALA A 452 -10.53 -26.18 15.72
N GLY A 453 -11.48 -27.08 15.97
CA GLY A 453 -11.70 -27.75 17.25
C GLY A 453 -11.61 -29.26 17.06
#